data_AF-A0A218PL49-F1
#
_entry.id   AF-A0A218PL49-F1
#
_cell.length_a   1.000
_cell.length_b   1.000
_cell.length_c   1.000
_cell.angle_alpha   90.00
_cell.angle_beta   90.00
_cell.angle_gamma   90.00
#
_symmetry.space_group_name_H-M   'P 1'
#
loop_
_entity.id
_entity.type
_entity.pdbx_description
1 polymer ?
#
loop_
_entity_poly.entity_id
_entity_poly.type
_entity_poly.pdbx_seq_one_letter_code
_entity_poly.pdbx_strand_id
1 'polypeptide(L)'
;MGNAEEAQAGFCTNCGTALVGPFCGGCGKPSTSSAKPRPEGWSALTSEFMNGPKQVGMHAVALSFLAHPVRTILRLTDDPTYRSHWSFLTACVGAQLTLVYVILPRVYSALFNAPNAADSSAVITNEIVQYVGMAIMTPIQYYLCRALGSIPRSPMSYIKLCVLSVSYCTLLGIITAFTYFGIVLADAKAGSVLDLGEVWQALTVANMAAILVFVTLTHRRFWGLSWVRATGVTIAIAIMSWVVVYPGLTSLLEKANIGKTLTSLTS
;
A
#
# COMPACT_ATOMS: atom_id res chain seq x y z
N MET A 1 -21.53 24.62 38.89
CA MET A 1 -21.10 25.74 38.04
C MET A 1 -19.91 25.25 37.23
N GLY A 2 -20.04 25.23 35.91
CA GLY A 2 -19.10 24.56 35.01
C GLY A 2 -17.83 25.37 34.77
N ASN A 3 -16.69 24.70 34.88
CA ASN A 3 -15.39 25.23 34.47
C ASN A 3 -15.22 24.98 32.97
N ALA A 4 -15.39 26.03 32.17
CA ALA A 4 -14.92 26.05 30.78
C ALA A 4 -13.42 26.37 30.82
N GLU A 5 -12.58 25.35 30.68
CA GLU A 5 -11.19 25.55 30.26
C GLU A 5 -11.21 26.04 28.81
N GLU A 6 -10.97 27.34 28.63
CA GLU A 6 -10.65 27.92 27.33
C GLU A 6 -9.36 27.27 26.81
N ALA A 7 -9.52 26.28 25.92
CA ALA A 7 -8.43 25.75 25.12
C ALA A 7 -7.92 26.88 24.19
N GLN A 8 -6.94 27.65 24.66
CA GLN A 8 -6.25 28.64 23.83
C GLN A 8 -5.62 27.93 22.62
N ALA A 9 -6.19 28.16 21.44
CA ALA A 9 -5.63 27.72 20.18
C ALA A 9 -4.29 28.45 19.96
N GLY A 10 -3.18 27.77 20.23
CA GLY A 10 -1.86 28.33 19.99
C GLY A 10 -1.64 28.65 18.51
N PHE A 11 -0.99 29.77 18.20
CA PHE A 11 -0.60 30.12 16.84
C PHE A 11 0.84 29.68 16.56
N CYS A 12 1.13 29.30 15.32
CA CYS A 12 2.49 28.93 14.93
C CYS A 12 3.42 30.14 14.97
N THR A 13 4.48 30.06 15.77
CA THR A 13 5.49 31.12 15.93
C THR A 13 6.23 31.47 14.63
N ASN A 14 6.16 30.61 13.62
CA ASN A 14 6.92 30.75 12.38
C ASN A 14 6.09 31.26 11.20
N CYS A 15 4.77 31.06 11.18
CA CYS A 15 3.90 31.50 10.07
C CYS A 15 2.52 32.02 10.50
N GLY A 16 2.26 32.17 11.80
CA GLY A 16 1.05 32.78 12.34
C GLY A 16 -0.24 31.98 12.18
N THR A 17 -0.21 30.81 11.52
CA THR A 17 -1.39 29.97 11.31
C THR A 17 -1.78 29.25 12.60
N ALA A 18 -3.08 29.11 12.88
CA ALA A 18 -3.60 28.38 14.04
C ALA A 18 -3.05 26.95 14.08
N LEU A 19 -2.56 26.51 15.24
CA LEU A 19 -2.05 25.16 15.44
C LEU A 19 -3.24 24.20 15.56
N VAL A 20 -3.32 23.24 14.65
CA VAL A 20 -4.29 22.15 14.69
C VAL A 20 -3.50 20.86 14.86
N GLY A 21 -3.28 20.47 16.12
CA GLY A 21 -2.50 19.29 16.47
C GLY A 21 -0.98 19.54 16.58
N PRO A 22 -0.15 18.48 16.52
CA PRO A 22 1.27 18.54 16.86
C PRO A 22 2.15 19.25 15.83
N PHE A 23 1.59 19.64 14.68
CA PHE A 23 2.27 20.38 13.63
C PHE A 23 1.43 21.58 13.20
N CYS A 24 2.09 22.63 12.74
CA CYS A 24 1.42 23.77 12.12
C CYS A 24 0.81 23.37 10.77
N GLY A 25 -0.50 23.56 10.60
CA GLY A 25 -1.20 23.30 9.33
C GLY A 25 -0.75 24.19 8.16
N GLY A 26 -0.08 25.32 8.43
CA GLY A 26 0.45 26.23 7.41
C GLY A 26 1.87 25.89 6.95
N CYS A 27 2.81 25.69 7.88
CA CYS A 27 4.24 25.51 7.55
C CYS A 27 4.81 24.12 7.89
N GLY A 28 4.03 23.23 8.50
CA GLY A 28 4.44 21.87 8.85
C GLY A 28 5.46 21.76 9.99
N LYS A 29 5.86 22.87 10.64
CA LYS A 29 6.77 22.81 11.80
C LYS A 29 6.07 22.22 13.03
N PRO A 30 6.76 21.40 13.85
CA PRO A 30 6.21 20.83 15.07
C PRO A 30 5.89 21.93 16.09
N SER A 31 4.74 21.81 16.76
CA SER A 31 4.36 22.71 17.85
C SER A 31 5.24 22.45 19.06
N THR A 32 5.84 23.51 19.61
CA THR A 32 6.75 23.44 20.77
C THR A 32 6.07 22.97 22.06
N SER A 33 4.73 22.87 22.10
CA SER A 33 3.94 22.46 23.27
C SER A 33 3.83 20.94 23.49
N SER A 34 4.33 20.11 22.56
CA SER A 34 4.22 18.63 22.65
C SER A 34 5.52 17.92 23.05
N ALA A 35 6.53 18.65 23.54
CA ALA A 35 7.88 18.15 23.77
C ALA A 35 8.02 17.29 25.03
N LYS A 36 7.49 16.06 25.01
CA LYS A 36 8.22 14.94 25.63
C LYS A 36 9.11 14.34 24.54
N PRO A 37 10.43 14.17 24.75
CA PRO A 37 11.30 13.52 23.79
C PRO A 37 10.79 12.08 23.62
N ARG A 38 10.20 11.80 22.47
CA ARG A 38 9.78 10.43 22.13
C ARG A 38 11.04 9.69 21.66
N PRO A 39 11.24 8.43 22.09
CA PRO A 39 12.36 7.64 21.59
C PRO A 39 12.23 7.49 20.08
N GLU A 40 13.26 7.90 19.34
CA GLU A 40 13.36 7.74 17.90
C GLU A 40 14.37 6.62 17.58
N GLY A 41 14.10 5.81 16.55
CA GLY A 41 15.02 4.77 16.08
C GLY A 41 14.41 3.36 15.97
N TRP A 42 15.24 2.39 15.58
CA TRP A 42 14.84 0.98 15.37
C TRP A 42 14.29 0.28 16.62
N SER A 43 14.76 0.68 17.80
CA SER A 43 14.25 0.19 19.09
C SER A 43 12.88 0.76 19.48
N ALA A 44 12.53 1.95 18.97
CA ALA A 44 11.21 2.54 19.16
C ALA A 44 10.14 1.83 18.31
N LEU A 45 10.55 1.25 17.17
CA LEU A 45 9.69 0.47 16.28
C LEU A 45 9.27 -0.87 16.90
N THR A 46 10.21 -1.56 17.54
CA THR A 46 9.94 -2.82 18.23
C THR A 46 9.01 -2.65 19.43
N SER A 47 9.08 -1.50 20.12
CA SER A 47 8.21 -1.22 21.27
C SER A 47 6.79 -0.79 20.88
N GLU A 48 6.61 -0.19 19.70
CA GLU A 48 5.28 0.06 19.14
C GLU A 48 4.60 -1.22 18.63
N PHE A 49 5.35 -2.15 18.03
CA PHE A 49 4.81 -3.45 17.61
C PHE A 49 4.22 -4.25 18.79
N MET A 50 4.82 -4.10 19.98
CA MET A 50 4.44 -4.81 21.20
C MET A 50 3.23 -4.19 21.93
N ASN A 51 2.79 -2.97 21.59
CA ASN A 51 1.73 -2.25 22.31
C ASN A 51 0.58 -1.81 21.37
N GLY A 52 -0.48 -2.62 21.27
CA GLY A 52 -1.72 -2.35 20.50
C GLY A 52 -2.89 -1.73 21.31
N PRO A 53 -3.97 -1.22 20.67
CA PRO A 53 -4.11 0.22 20.38
C PRO A 53 -5.47 0.90 20.70
N LYS A 54 -5.53 2.25 20.56
CA LYS A 54 -6.73 3.04 20.19
C LYS A 54 -6.85 3.10 18.65
N GLN A 55 -8.02 2.79 18.09
CA GLN A 55 -8.23 2.59 16.64
C GLN A 55 -8.87 3.79 15.94
N VAL A 56 -8.30 4.20 14.80
CA VAL A 56 -9.00 4.96 13.74
C VAL A 56 -9.63 3.94 12.79
N GLY A 57 -10.89 4.13 12.40
CA GLY A 57 -11.65 3.15 11.61
C GLY A 57 -11.05 2.84 10.24
N MET A 58 -10.79 1.56 9.95
CA MET A 58 -10.08 1.07 8.75
C MET A 58 -10.79 1.43 7.43
N HIS A 59 -12.12 1.43 7.42
CA HIS A 59 -12.91 1.75 6.21
C HIS A 59 -12.77 3.21 5.77
N ALA A 60 -12.74 4.15 6.72
CA ALA A 60 -12.55 5.56 6.42
C ALA A 60 -11.17 5.84 5.81
N VAL A 61 -10.16 5.09 6.26
CA VAL A 61 -8.80 5.13 5.70
C VAL A 61 -8.82 4.62 4.25
N ALA A 62 -9.41 3.45 3.98
CA ALA A 62 -9.50 2.88 2.64
C ALA A 62 -10.22 3.79 1.63
N LEU A 63 -11.34 4.41 2.01
CA LEU A 63 -12.05 5.37 1.13
C LEU A 63 -11.22 6.62 0.84
N SER A 64 -10.52 7.14 1.86
CA SER A 64 -9.62 8.29 1.70
C SER A 64 -8.43 7.98 0.77
N PHE A 65 -7.98 6.73 0.76
CA PHE A 65 -6.96 6.22 -0.15
C PHE A 65 -7.43 6.25 -1.61
N LEU A 66 -8.66 5.82 -1.88
CA LEU A 66 -9.20 5.80 -3.24
C LEU A 66 -9.46 7.21 -3.79
N ALA A 67 -9.89 8.15 -2.94
CA ALA A 67 -10.17 9.52 -3.38
C ALA A 67 -8.88 10.33 -3.61
N HIS A 68 -7.94 10.30 -2.66
CA HIS A 68 -6.77 11.18 -2.66
C HIS A 68 -5.49 10.44 -2.19
N PRO A 69 -5.02 9.43 -2.94
CA PRO A 69 -4.03 8.45 -2.45
C PRO A 69 -2.74 9.09 -1.94
N VAL A 70 -2.16 10.01 -2.72
CA VAL A 70 -0.89 10.67 -2.37
C VAL A 70 -1.03 11.59 -1.16
N ARG A 71 -2.14 12.35 -1.04
CA ARG A 71 -2.35 13.27 0.09
C ARG A 71 -2.65 12.49 1.37
N THR A 72 -3.51 11.48 1.27
CA THR A 72 -3.89 10.62 2.41
C THR A 72 -2.69 9.92 2.99
N ILE A 73 -1.81 9.34 2.15
CA ILE A 73 -0.58 8.72 2.64
C ILE A 73 0.31 9.71 3.35
N LEU A 74 0.65 10.83 2.72
CA LEU A 74 1.60 11.77 3.32
C LEU A 74 1.08 12.27 4.68
N ARG A 75 -0.24 12.51 4.78
CA ARG A 75 -0.90 12.87 6.03
C ARG A 75 -0.78 11.78 7.09
N LEU A 76 -1.13 10.53 6.78
CA LEU A 76 -1.10 9.43 7.75
C LEU A 76 0.32 9.00 8.13
N THR A 77 1.26 9.15 7.20
CA THR A 77 2.69 8.90 7.40
C THR A 77 3.28 9.89 8.40
N ASP A 78 2.94 11.17 8.25
CA ASP A 78 3.44 12.24 9.14
C ASP A 78 2.64 12.33 10.45
N ASP A 79 1.49 11.65 10.56
CA ASP A 79 0.68 11.61 11.78
C ASP A 79 1.27 10.63 12.83
N PRO A 80 1.74 11.14 13.99
CA PRO A 80 2.30 10.30 15.04
C PRO A 80 1.23 9.55 15.83
N THR A 81 -0.04 9.96 15.74
CA THR A 81 -1.16 9.32 16.45
C THR A 81 -1.71 8.12 15.68
N TYR A 82 -1.45 8.02 14.37
CA TYR A 82 -1.85 6.88 13.56
C TYR A 82 -0.95 5.67 13.83
N ARG A 83 -1.49 4.68 14.55
CA ARG A 83 -0.79 3.45 14.97
C ARG A 83 -1.31 2.17 14.32
N SER A 84 -2.43 2.22 13.60
CA SER A 84 -3.06 1.04 12.99
C SER A 84 -2.52 0.67 11.60
N HIS A 85 -1.37 1.21 11.17
CA HIS A 85 -0.80 0.99 9.84
C HIS A 85 -0.52 -0.49 9.54
N TRP A 86 0.03 -1.23 10.50
CA TRP A 86 0.28 -2.67 10.34
C TRP A 86 -1.01 -3.48 10.24
N SER A 87 -1.98 -3.23 11.13
CA SER A 87 -3.29 -3.91 11.06
C SER A 87 -4.03 -3.60 9.76
N PHE A 88 -3.88 -2.38 9.24
CA PHE A 88 -4.46 -2.00 7.96
C PHE A 88 -3.80 -2.74 6.79
N LEU A 89 -2.47 -2.87 6.80
CA LEU A 89 -1.73 -3.68 5.83
C LEU A 89 -2.17 -5.14 5.86
N THR A 90 -2.19 -5.78 7.03
CA THR A 90 -2.61 -7.19 7.16
C THR A 90 -4.02 -7.40 6.63
N ALA A 91 -4.95 -6.49 6.94
CA ALA A 91 -6.31 -6.57 6.43
C ALA A 91 -6.36 -6.44 4.90
N CYS A 92 -5.62 -5.51 4.30
CA CYS A 92 -5.65 -5.30 2.85
C CYS A 92 -4.95 -6.44 2.09
N VAL A 93 -3.76 -6.88 2.54
CA VAL A 93 -3.02 -8.00 1.95
C VAL A 93 -3.80 -9.30 2.09
N GLY A 94 -4.30 -9.60 3.29
CA GLY A 94 -5.12 -10.78 3.54
C GLY A 94 -6.39 -10.82 2.69
N ALA A 95 -7.09 -9.69 2.57
CA ALA A 95 -8.26 -9.56 1.71
C ALA A 95 -7.91 -9.78 0.23
N GLN A 96 -6.82 -9.18 -0.27
CA GLN A 96 -6.39 -9.35 -1.64
C GLN A 96 -6.02 -10.80 -1.95
N LEU A 97 -5.18 -11.42 -1.12
CA LEU A 97 -4.71 -12.79 -1.36
C LEU A 97 -5.86 -13.80 -1.25
N THR A 98 -6.74 -13.63 -0.27
CA THR A 98 -7.94 -14.48 -0.14
C THR A 98 -8.86 -14.32 -1.34
N LEU A 99 -9.05 -13.09 -1.83
CA LEU A 99 -9.85 -12.84 -3.02
C LEU A 99 -9.28 -13.57 -4.24
N VAL A 100 -7.98 -13.42 -4.50
CA VAL A 100 -7.32 -13.94 -5.71
C VAL A 100 -7.12 -15.44 -5.67
N TYR A 101 -6.70 -16.01 -4.54
CA TYR A 101 -6.33 -17.43 -4.45
C TYR A 101 -7.46 -18.35 -3.95
N VAL A 102 -8.52 -17.81 -3.35
CA VAL A 102 -9.60 -18.63 -2.76
C VAL A 102 -10.96 -18.26 -3.33
N ILE A 103 -11.38 -17.00 -3.24
CA ILE A 103 -12.74 -16.60 -3.59
C ILE A 103 -12.96 -16.66 -5.09
N LEU A 104 -12.16 -15.94 -5.89
CA LEU A 104 -12.33 -15.88 -7.34
C LEU A 104 -12.22 -17.27 -8.00
N PRO A 105 -11.24 -18.14 -7.68
CA PRO A 105 -11.17 -19.48 -8.25
C PRO A 105 -12.41 -20.34 -7.94
N ARG A 106 -12.94 -20.25 -6.72
CA ARG A 106 -14.19 -20.96 -6.35
C ARG A 106 -15.39 -20.43 -7.11
N VAL A 107 -15.50 -19.11 -7.25
CA VAL A 107 -16.58 -18.47 -8.00
C VAL A 107 -16.50 -18.83 -9.48
N TYR A 108 -15.30 -18.81 -10.08
CA TYR A 108 -15.11 -19.26 -11.47
C TYR A 108 -15.48 -20.74 -11.65
N SER A 109 -15.05 -21.61 -10.73
CA SER A 109 -15.40 -23.04 -10.77
C SER A 109 -16.91 -23.25 -10.70
N ALA A 110 -17.61 -22.50 -9.84
CA ALA A 110 -19.06 -22.59 -9.68
C ALA A 110 -19.84 -22.02 -10.89
N LEU A 111 -19.36 -20.94 -11.51
CA LEU A 111 -20.06 -20.26 -12.60
C LEU A 111 -19.78 -20.88 -13.97
N PHE A 112 -18.58 -21.42 -14.19
CA PHE A 112 -18.12 -21.91 -15.50
C PHE A 112 -17.82 -23.41 -15.52
N ASN A 113 -18.15 -24.15 -14.45
CA ASN A 113 -17.81 -25.57 -14.29
C ASN A 113 -16.32 -25.89 -14.51
N ALA A 114 -15.45 -24.92 -14.23
CA ALA A 114 -14.00 -25.08 -14.35
C ALA A 114 -13.43 -25.84 -13.14
N PRO A 115 -12.26 -26.49 -13.26
CA PRO A 115 -11.56 -27.09 -12.14
C PRO A 115 -11.32 -26.08 -11.01
N ASN A 116 -11.63 -26.46 -9.77
CA ASN A 116 -11.40 -25.60 -8.61
C ASN A 116 -9.90 -25.48 -8.35
N ALA A 117 -9.34 -24.32 -8.69
CA ALA A 117 -7.93 -23.99 -8.51
C ALA A 117 -7.65 -23.18 -7.22
N ALA A 118 -8.56 -23.22 -6.24
CA ALA A 118 -8.37 -22.50 -4.98
C ALA A 118 -7.19 -23.09 -4.17
N ASP A 119 -6.28 -22.22 -3.72
CA ASP A 119 -5.08 -22.61 -2.98
C ASP A 119 -4.90 -21.72 -1.74
N SER A 120 -5.42 -22.18 -0.60
CA SER A 120 -5.25 -21.47 0.68
C SER A 120 -3.79 -21.48 1.17
N SER A 121 -2.96 -22.45 0.75
CA SER A 121 -1.55 -22.50 1.12
C SER A 121 -0.77 -21.38 0.43
N ALA A 122 -1.12 -21.07 -0.82
CA ALA A 122 -0.56 -19.94 -1.56
C ALA A 122 -0.84 -18.60 -0.87
N VAL A 123 -1.99 -18.43 -0.19
CA VAL A 123 -2.28 -17.21 0.59
C VAL A 123 -1.20 -16.99 1.66
N ILE A 124 -0.95 -18.00 2.49
CA ILE A 124 0.01 -17.91 3.60
C ILE A 124 1.44 -17.72 3.07
N THR A 125 1.84 -18.49 2.05
CA THR A 125 3.18 -18.37 1.46
C THR A 125 3.42 -16.96 0.89
N ASN A 126 2.47 -16.42 0.12
CA ASN A 126 2.61 -15.08 -0.46
C ASN A 126 2.58 -13.99 0.60
N GLU A 127 1.77 -14.15 1.65
CA GLU A 127 1.72 -13.20 2.75
C GLU A 127 3.08 -13.13 3.48
N ILE A 128 3.68 -14.29 3.80
CA ILE A 128 5.00 -14.37 4.42
C ILE A 128 6.07 -13.73 3.53
N VAL A 129 6.09 -14.04 2.23
CA VAL A 129 7.06 -13.48 1.28
C VAL A 129 6.95 -11.96 1.22
N GLN A 130 5.74 -11.40 1.24
CA GLN A 130 5.54 -9.95 1.24
C GLN A 130 6.03 -9.30 2.54
N TYR A 131 5.77 -9.88 3.71
CA TYR A 131 6.28 -9.34 4.97
C TYR A 131 7.81 -9.41 5.07
N VAL A 132 8.41 -10.55 4.71
CA VAL A 132 9.87 -10.73 4.71
C VAL A 132 10.51 -9.77 3.72
N GLY A 133 9.97 -9.66 2.51
CA GLY A 133 10.42 -8.71 1.51
C GLY A 133 10.36 -7.27 2.02
N MET A 134 9.27 -6.88 2.69
CA MET A 134 9.12 -5.55 3.27
C MET A 134 10.14 -5.31 4.38
N ALA A 135 10.37 -6.29 5.25
CA ALA A 135 11.32 -6.18 6.37
C ALA A 135 12.77 -5.98 5.89
N ILE A 136 13.18 -6.67 4.82
CA ILE A 136 14.53 -6.57 4.25
C ILE A 136 14.69 -5.31 3.40
N MET A 137 13.71 -5.01 2.56
CA MET A 137 13.81 -3.92 1.59
C MET A 137 13.66 -2.54 2.23
N THR A 138 12.79 -2.39 3.24
CA THR A 138 12.49 -1.07 3.82
C THR A 138 13.73 -0.37 4.39
N PRO A 139 14.64 -1.02 5.14
CA PRO A 139 15.89 -0.41 5.58
C PRO A 139 16.81 0.01 4.42
N ILE A 140 16.96 -0.84 3.40
CA ILE A 140 17.82 -0.55 2.24
C ILE A 140 17.29 0.67 1.49
N GLN A 141 15.99 0.66 1.19
CA GLN A 141 15.32 1.75 0.50
C GLN A 141 15.35 3.05 1.31
N TYR A 142 15.26 2.97 2.65
CA TYR A 142 15.37 4.13 3.53
C TYR A 142 16.70 4.85 3.33
N TYR A 143 17.82 4.13 3.43
CA TYR A 143 19.14 4.76 3.31
C TYR A 143 19.40 5.32 1.91
N LEU A 144 18.97 4.61 0.86
CA LEU A 144 19.05 5.09 -0.52
C LEU A 144 18.24 6.38 -0.72
N CYS A 145 16.98 6.40 -0.29
CA CYS A 145 16.12 7.57 -0.43
C CYS A 145 16.59 8.72 0.46
N ARG A 146 17.10 8.44 1.66
CA ARG A 146 17.64 9.44 2.58
C ARG A 146 18.89 10.12 2.04
N ALA A 147 19.74 9.40 1.30
CA ALA A 147 20.93 9.95 0.66
C ALA A 147 20.60 10.87 -0.53
N LEU A 148 19.52 10.57 -1.26
CA LEU A 148 19.12 11.31 -2.46
C LEU A 148 18.13 12.46 -2.17
N GLY A 149 17.40 12.36 -1.05
CA GLY A 149 16.37 13.28 -0.60
C GLY A 149 16.90 14.58 0.00
N SER A 150 16.16 15.66 -0.20
CA SER A 150 16.45 16.98 0.40
C SER A 150 15.79 17.18 1.76
N ILE A 151 14.71 16.44 2.05
CA ILE A 151 13.96 16.55 3.31
C ILE A 151 14.41 15.44 4.26
N PRO A 152 14.91 15.77 5.48
CA PRO A 152 15.21 14.76 6.48
C PRO A 152 13.91 14.15 7.02
N ARG A 153 13.85 12.81 7.04
CA ARG A 153 12.69 12.04 7.53
C ARG A 153 13.16 10.99 8.52
N SER A 154 12.31 10.66 9.48
CA SER A 154 12.62 9.62 10.47
C SER A 154 12.41 8.22 9.90
N PRO A 155 13.14 7.19 10.37
CA PRO A 155 12.92 5.81 9.96
C PRO A 155 11.47 5.35 10.15
N MET A 156 10.83 5.79 11.24
CA MET A 156 9.45 5.44 11.54
C MET A 156 8.46 6.02 10.52
N SER A 157 8.62 7.29 10.14
CA SER A 157 7.80 7.87 9.08
C SER A 157 7.97 7.09 7.76
N TYR A 158 9.18 6.66 7.42
CA TYR A 158 9.37 5.88 6.20
C TYR A 158 8.75 4.48 6.25
N ILE A 159 8.79 3.79 7.38
CA ILE A 159 8.10 2.50 7.54
C ILE A 159 6.60 2.67 7.35
N LYS A 160 5.99 3.69 7.96
CA LYS A 160 4.57 4.00 7.74
C LYS A 160 4.29 4.25 6.26
N LEU A 161 5.16 5.00 5.56
CA LEU A 161 5.04 5.23 4.12
C LEU A 161 5.02 3.92 3.34
N CYS A 162 5.97 3.00 3.59
CA CYS A 162 6.06 1.73 2.89
C CYS A 162 4.84 0.83 3.17
N VAL A 163 4.48 0.66 4.45
CA VAL A 163 3.32 -0.15 4.88
C VAL A 163 2.02 0.36 4.23
N LEU A 164 1.80 1.68 4.27
CA LEU A 164 0.62 2.31 3.67
C LEU A 164 0.65 2.24 2.13
N SER A 165 1.83 2.38 1.51
CA SER A 165 1.98 2.28 0.06
C SER A 165 1.65 0.87 -0.43
N VAL A 166 2.16 -0.16 0.25
CA VAL A 166 1.82 -1.56 -0.08
C VAL A 166 0.33 -1.81 0.13
N SER A 167 -0.27 -1.27 1.20
CA SER A 167 -1.72 -1.35 1.43
C SER A 167 -2.50 -0.74 0.26
N TYR A 168 -2.10 0.43 -0.24
CA TYR A 168 -2.73 1.02 -1.43
C TYR A 168 -2.53 0.17 -2.71
N CYS A 169 -1.33 -0.37 -2.93
CA CYS A 169 -1.08 -1.28 -4.05
C CYS A 169 -1.97 -2.53 -3.99
N THR A 170 -2.22 -3.06 -2.79
CA THR A 170 -3.12 -4.21 -2.60
C THR A 170 -4.58 -3.86 -2.90
N LEU A 171 -5.04 -2.65 -2.55
CA LEU A 171 -6.36 -2.14 -2.94
C LEU A 171 -6.50 -2.01 -4.46
N LEU A 172 -5.48 -1.50 -5.16
CA LEU A 172 -5.48 -1.48 -6.64
C LEU A 172 -5.51 -2.90 -7.22
N GLY A 173 -4.79 -3.85 -6.60
CA GLY A 173 -4.85 -5.26 -6.97
C GLY A 173 -6.25 -5.87 -6.82
N ILE A 174 -6.95 -5.57 -5.72
CA ILE A 174 -8.34 -5.98 -5.51
C ILE A 174 -9.26 -5.42 -6.61
N ILE A 175 -9.15 -4.12 -6.90
CA ILE A 175 -9.94 -3.46 -7.96
C ILE A 175 -9.66 -4.11 -9.32
N THR A 176 -8.39 -4.38 -9.62
CA THR A 176 -7.98 -5.02 -10.88
C THR A 176 -8.56 -6.44 -11.00
N ALA A 177 -8.52 -7.22 -9.92
CA ALA A 177 -9.07 -8.57 -9.89
C ALA A 177 -10.60 -8.58 -10.09
N PHE A 178 -11.33 -7.67 -9.44
CA PHE A 178 -12.77 -7.52 -9.65
C PHE A 178 -13.11 -7.00 -11.04
N THR A 179 -12.32 -6.09 -11.59
CA THR A 179 -12.52 -5.57 -12.95
C THR A 179 -12.36 -6.68 -13.98
N TYR A 180 -11.29 -7.48 -13.87
CA TYR A 180 -11.08 -8.64 -14.72
C TYR A 180 -12.24 -9.64 -14.61
N PHE A 181 -12.65 -9.98 -13.38
CA PHE A 181 -13.81 -10.84 -13.15
C PHE A 181 -15.09 -10.32 -13.81
N GLY A 182 -15.37 -9.03 -13.68
CA GLY A 182 -16.51 -8.39 -14.32
C GLY A 182 -16.46 -8.46 -15.84
N ILE A 183 -15.28 -8.30 -16.44
CA ILE A 183 -15.08 -8.44 -17.89
C ILE A 183 -15.33 -9.87 -18.34
N VAL A 184 -14.80 -10.88 -17.63
CA VAL A 184 -15.03 -12.30 -17.95
C VAL A 184 -16.53 -12.63 -17.91
N LEU A 185 -17.27 -12.15 -16.91
CA LEU A 185 -18.72 -12.34 -16.84
C LEU A 185 -19.46 -11.64 -17.99
N ALA A 186 -19.05 -10.42 -18.34
CA ALA A 186 -19.67 -9.67 -19.43
C ALA A 186 -19.42 -10.35 -20.78
N ASP A 187 -18.20 -10.81 -21.02
CA ASP A 187 -17.79 -11.53 -22.23
C ASP A 187 -18.58 -12.83 -22.40
N ALA A 188 -18.63 -13.65 -21.34
CA ALA A 188 -19.39 -14.89 -21.33
C ALA A 188 -20.90 -14.66 -21.57
N LYS A 189 -21.46 -13.55 -21.08
CA LYS A 189 -22.88 -13.21 -21.31
C LYS A 189 -23.12 -12.64 -22.72
N ALA A 190 -22.18 -11.88 -23.25
CA ALA A 190 -22.29 -11.29 -24.58
C ALA A 190 -22.00 -12.30 -25.70
N GLY A 191 -21.35 -13.43 -25.39
CA GLY A 191 -20.86 -14.37 -26.39
C GLY A 191 -19.76 -13.75 -27.26
N SER A 192 -19.06 -12.74 -26.74
CA SER A 192 -17.91 -12.14 -27.42
C SER A 192 -16.69 -13.07 -27.31
N VAL A 193 -15.73 -12.87 -28.21
CA VAL A 193 -14.48 -13.63 -28.26
C VAL A 193 -13.34 -12.68 -27.89
N LEU A 194 -13.40 -12.11 -26.67
CA LEU A 194 -12.27 -11.33 -26.18
C LEU A 194 -11.10 -12.27 -25.87
N ASP A 195 -9.89 -11.87 -26.24
CA ASP A 195 -8.69 -12.53 -25.74
C ASP A 195 -8.49 -12.14 -24.28
N LEU A 196 -8.98 -12.99 -23.37
CA LEU A 196 -8.89 -12.78 -21.93
C LEU A 196 -7.43 -12.73 -21.44
N GLY A 197 -6.49 -13.35 -22.17
CA GLY A 197 -5.07 -13.25 -21.91
C GLY A 197 -4.54 -11.84 -22.15
N GLU A 198 -4.87 -11.24 -23.30
CA GLU A 198 -4.53 -9.85 -23.61
C GLU A 198 -5.19 -8.87 -22.64
N VAL A 199 -6.46 -9.08 -22.29
CA VAL A 199 -7.18 -8.24 -21.31
C VAL A 199 -6.47 -8.28 -19.94
N TRP A 200 -6.11 -9.48 -19.47
CA TRP A 200 -5.38 -9.62 -18.20
C TRP A 200 -4.01 -8.91 -18.23
N GLN A 201 -3.27 -9.07 -19.33
CA GLN A 201 -1.99 -8.38 -19.50
C GLN A 201 -2.16 -6.87 -19.51
N ALA A 202 -3.13 -6.34 -20.25
CA ALA A 202 -3.42 -4.90 -20.33
C ALA A 202 -3.78 -4.33 -18.95
N LEU A 203 -4.65 -5.01 -18.20
CA LEU A 203 -5.01 -4.63 -16.83
C LEU A 203 -3.80 -4.66 -15.89
N THR A 204 -2.93 -5.66 -16.02
CA THR A 204 -1.71 -5.78 -15.22
C THR A 204 -0.74 -4.63 -15.52
N VAL A 205 -0.53 -4.30 -16.79
CA VAL A 205 0.32 -3.18 -17.21
C VAL A 205 -0.25 -1.85 -16.70
N ALA A 206 -1.56 -1.64 -16.84
CA ALA A 206 -2.22 -0.44 -16.33
C ALA A 206 -2.09 -0.31 -14.80
N ASN A 207 -2.25 -1.41 -14.06
CA ASN A 207 -2.08 -1.45 -12.62
C ASN A 207 -0.63 -1.13 -12.21
N MET A 208 0.36 -1.71 -12.90
CA MET A 208 1.77 -1.41 -12.65
C MET A 208 2.12 0.05 -12.94
N ALA A 209 1.59 0.62 -14.03
CA ALA A 209 1.75 2.03 -14.33
C ALA A 209 1.14 2.92 -13.23
N ALA A 210 -0.07 2.59 -12.75
CA ALA A 210 -0.72 3.31 -11.65
C ALA A 210 0.12 3.26 -10.36
N ILE A 211 0.66 2.09 -10.01
CA ILE A 211 1.57 1.90 -8.87
C ILE A 211 2.83 2.75 -9.03
N LEU A 212 3.48 2.70 -10.20
CA LEU A 212 4.70 3.49 -10.47
C LEU A 212 4.46 4.98 -10.33
N VAL A 213 3.37 5.50 -10.92
CA VAL A 213 2.98 6.92 -10.80
C VAL A 213 2.75 7.28 -9.34
N PHE A 214 2.00 6.45 -8.62
CA PHE A 214 1.69 6.66 -7.22
C PHE A 214 2.95 6.68 -6.34
N VAL A 215 3.81 5.66 -6.44
CA VAL A 215 5.06 5.55 -5.66
C VAL A 215 6.03 6.68 -6.00
N THR A 216 6.14 7.05 -7.27
CA THR A 216 6.97 8.18 -7.71
C THR A 216 6.50 9.48 -7.07
N LEU A 217 5.19 9.76 -7.12
CA LEU A 217 4.61 10.98 -6.55
C LEU A 217 4.76 11.05 -5.02
N THR A 218 4.56 9.94 -4.33
CA THR A 218 4.72 9.89 -2.87
C THR A 218 6.18 10.08 -2.47
N HIS A 219 7.11 9.35 -3.08
CA HIS A 219 8.54 9.49 -2.77
C HIS A 219 9.06 10.88 -3.13
N ARG A 220 8.63 11.44 -4.26
CA ARG A 220 8.97 12.82 -4.64
C ARG A 220 8.60 13.82 -3.55
N ARG A 221 7.37 13.75 -3.06
CA ARG A 221 6.85 14.70 -2.05
C ARG A 221 7.39 14.43 -0.65
N PHE A 222 7.51 13.16 -0.27
CA PHE A 222 7.98 12.77 1.05
C PHE A 222 9.46 13.14 1.27
N TRP A 223 10.31 12.83 0.29
CA TRP A 223 11.76 13.05 0.35
C TRP A 223 12.22 14.38 -0.25
N GLY A 224 11.33 15.13 -0.93
CA GLY A 224 11.69 16.36 -1.65
C GLY A 224 12.62 16.10 -2.84
N LEU A 225 12.40 15.00 -3.57
CA LEU A 225 13.20 14.64 -4.73
C LEU A 225 12.78 15.46 -5.97
N SER A 226 13.71 15.66 -6.91
CA SER A 226 13.33 16.08 -8.26
C SER A 226 12.59 14.95 -8.98
N TRP A 227 11.83 15.26 -10.03
CA TRP A 227 11.10 14.26 -10.81
C TRP A 227 12.02 13.14 -11.32
N VAL A 228 13.15 13.50 -11.93
CA VAL A 228 14.12 12.54 -12.48
C VAL A 228 14.64 11.58 -11.39
N ARG A 229 15.00 12.12 -10.21
CA ARG A 229 15.48 11.30 -9.10
C ARG A 229 14.37 10.42 -8.53
N ALA A 230 13.16 10.95 -8.38
CA ALA A 230 12.02 10.19 -7.87
C ALA A 230 11.66 9.01 -8.78
N THR A 231 11.63 9.24 -10.10
CA THR A 231 11.39 8.18 -11.09
C THR A 231 12.51 7.16 -11.06
N GLY A 232 13.78 7.59 -11.07
CA GLY A 232 14.93 6.67 -11.02
C GLY A 232 14.94 5.80 -9.77
N VAL A 233 14.70 6.38 -8.59
CA VAL A 233 14.59 5.64 -7.33
C VAL A 233 13.41 4.68 -7.36
N THR A 234 12.26 5.09 -7.89
CA THR A 234 11.08 4.22 -7.98
C THR A 234 11.33 3.01 -8.89
N ILE A 235 11.99 3.21 -10.03
CA ILE A 235 12.38 2.11 -10.93
C ILE A 235 13.40 1.19 -10.24
N ALA A 236 14.41 1.74 -9.59
CA ALA A 236 15.41 0.94 -8.86
C ALA A 236 14.76 0.11 -7.74
N ILE A 237 13.84 0.71 -6.98
CA ILE A 237 13.04 0.02 -5.97
C ILE A 237 12.21 -1.10 -6.62
N ALA A 238 11.51 -0.82 -7.72
CA ALA A 238 10.71 -1.82 -8.42
C ALA A 238 11.56 -3.00 -8.90
N ILE A 239 12.75 -2.75 -9.46
CA ILE A 239 13.69 -3.79 -9.89
C ILE A 239 14.17 -4.60 -8.69
N MET A 240 14.59 -3.95 -7.59
CA MET A 240 15.03 -4.70 -6.40
C MET A 240 13.88 -5.51 -5.78
N SER A 241 12.68 -4.94 -5.71
CA SER A 241 11.49 -5.66 -5.27
C SER A 241 11.18 -6.83 -6.21
N TRP A 242 11.36 -6.69 -7.51
CA TRP A 242 11.25 -7.80 -8.46
C TRP A 242 12.29 -8.89 -8.20
N VAL A 243 13.54 -8.52 -7.95
CA VAL A 243 14.63 -9.49 -7.73
C VAL A 243 14.57 -10.15 -6.35
N VAL A 244 13.98 -9.50 -5.33
CA VAL A 244 13.95 -10.02 -3.96
C VAL A 244 12.61 -10.68 -3.61
N VAL A 245 11.50 -10.11 -4.09
CA VAL A 245 10.14 -10.57 -3.78
C VAL A 245 9.62 -11.50 -4.86
N TYR A 246 9.94 -11.26 -6.14
CA TYR A 246 9.35 -11.99 -7.26
C TYR A 246 10.06 -13.26 -7.77
N PRO A 247 11.31 -13.66 -7.43
CA PRO A 247 11.79 -14.99 -7.83
C PRO A 247 10.98 -16.12 -7.17
N GLY A 248 10.39 -15.84 -6.00
CA GLY A 248 9.40 -16.72 -5.36
C GLY A 248 7.99 -16.63 -5.95
N LEU A 249 7.66 -15.57 -6.71
CA LEU A 249 6.40 -15.44 -7.46
C LEU A 249 6.51 -15.94 -8.90
N THR A 250 7.70 -15.99 -9.51
CA THR A 250 7.90 -16.58 -10.85
C THR A 250 7.68 -18.10 -10.84
N SER A 251 8.03 -18.79 -9.75
CA SER A 251 7.65 -20.21 -9.55
C SER A 251 6.14 -20.39 -9.32
N LEU A 252 5.42 -19.34 -8.93
CA LEU A 252 3.94 -19.32 -8.84
C LEU A 252 3.28 -18.90 -10.16
N LEU A 253 3.92 -18.06 -10.98
CA LEU A 253 3.48 -17.75 -12.35
C LEU A 253 3.55 -18.98 -13.25
N GLU A 254 4.45 -19.93 -13.00
CA GLU A 254 4.41 -21.26 -13.62
C GLU A 254 3.12 -22.03 -13.28
N LYS A 255 2.53 -21.81 -12.09
CA LYS A 255 1.18 -22.29 -11.74
C LYS A 255 0.07 -21.43 -12.35
N ALA A 256 0.32 -20.16 -12.67
CA ALA A 256 -0.60 -19.29 -13.41
C ALA A 256 -0.75 -19.64 -14.90
N ASN A 257 -0.15 -20.75 -15.37
CA ASN A 257 -0.61 -21.47 -16.56
C ASN A 257 -2.11 -21.86 -16.50
N ILE A 258 -2.81 -21.64 -15.38
CA ILE A 258 -4.29 -21.59 -15.29
C ILE A 258 -4.89 -20.67 -16.36
N GLY A 259 -4.21 -19.59 -16.77
CA GLY A 259 -4.63 -18.77 -17.91
C GLY A 259 -4.69 -19.54 -19.23
N LYS A 260 -3.73 -20.44 -19.48
CA LYS A 260 -3.74 -21.36 -20.63
C LYS A 260 -4.79 -22.47 -20.48
N THR A 261 -5.04 -22.92 -19.24
CA THR A 261 -6.08 -23.92 -18.95
C THR A 261 -7.48 -23.38 -19.22
N LEU A 262 -7.74 -22.09 -18.94
CA LEU A 262 -9.00 -21.44 -19.27
C LEU A 262 -9.18 -21.28 -20.79
N THR A 263 -8.14 -20.89 -21.53
CA THR A 263 -8.21 -20.82 -23.02
C THR A 263 -8.50 -22.19 -23.65
N SER A 264 -7.95 -23.27 -23.08
CA SER A 264 -8.21 -24.64 -23.57
C SER A 264 -9.58 -25.21 -23.18
N LEU A 265 -10.28 -24.59 -22.22
CA LEU A 265 -11.61 -25.03 -21.78
C LEU A 265 -12.73 -24.27 -22.50
N THR A 266 -12.41 -23.15 -23.15
CA THR A 266 -13.35 -22.32 -23.92
C THR A 266 -13.14 -22.41 -25.45
N SER A 267 -12.17 -23.19 -25.92
CA SER A 267 -11.95 -23.57 -27.32
C SER A 267 -12.46 -24.97 -27.61
#